data_AF-A0A925FK92-F1
#
_entry.id   AF-A0A925FK92-F1
#
_cell.length_a   1.000
_cell.length_b   1.000
_cell.length_c   1.000
_cell.angle_alpha   90.00
_cell.angle_beta   90.00
_cell.angle_gamma   90.00
#
_symmetry.space_group_name_H-M   'P 1'
#
loop_
_entity.id
_entity.type
_entity.pdbx_description
1 polymer ?
#
loop_
_entity_poly.entity_id
_entity_poly.type
_entity_poly.pdbx_seq_one_letter_code
_entity_poly.pdbx_strand_id
1 'polypeptide(L)'
;MKPRDFFEVAVRVVGLFALLWGLWDLVNAVLFYTDYFRNPDMSFRFYLIYGWVNIIIGLLFIRAPWLLVDFAYANKDIDDESVNENKAAENNP
;
A
#
# COMPACT_ATOMS: atom_id res chain seq x y z
N MET A 1 -9.76 -11.83 16.68
CA MET A 1 -9.37 -11.50 15.29
C MET A 1 -7.93 -11.95 15.09
N LYS A 2 -7.61 -12.56 13.95
CA LYS A 2 -6.25 -13.02 13.68
C LYS A 2 -5.37 -11.80 13.36
N PRO A 3 -4.05 -11.82 13.68
CA PRO A 3 -3.14 -10.71 13.36
C PRO A 3 -3.14 -10.34 11.88
N ARG A 4 -3.36 -11.34 11.01
CA ARG A 4 -3.52 -11.17 9.56
C ARG A 4 -4.68 -10.25 9.19
N ASP A 5 -5.83 -10.40 9.87
CA ASP A 5 -7.03 -9.61 9.62
C ASP A 5 -6.80 -8.12 10.00
N PHE A 6 -6.08 -7.86 11.09
CA PHE A 6 -5.70 -6.50 11.49
C PHE A 6 -4.77 -5.85 10.47
N PHE A 7 -3.80 -6.60 9.95
CA PHE A 7 -2.87 -6.09 8.94
C PHE A 7 -3.59 -5.79 7.62
N GLU A 8 -4.52 -6.65 7.19
CA GLU A 8 -5.35 -6.42 6.01
C GLU A 8 -6.17 -5.12 6.14
N VAL A 9 -6.80 -4.90 7.30
CA VAL A 9 -7.53 -3.66 7.57
C VAL A 9 -6.59 -2.45 7.56
N ALA A 10 -5.41 -2.54 8.16
CA ALA A 10 -4.43 -1.46 8.17
C ALA A 10 -3.99 -1.07 6.75
N VAL A 11 -3.69 -2.05 5.88
CA VAL A 11 -3.33 -1.81 4.48
C VAL A 11 -4.45 -1.11 3.73
N ARG A 12 -5.72 -1.50 3.95
CA ARG A 12 -6.87 -0.82 3.35
C ARG A 12 -7.01 0.62 3.80
N VAL A 13 -6.77 0.91 5.09
CA VAL A 13 -6.80 2.28 5.63
C VAL A 13 -5.70 3.13 4.99
N VAL A 14 -4.48 2.60 4.88
CA VAL A 14 -3.38 3.27 4.17
C VAL A 14 -3.74 3.54 2.71
N GLY A 15 -4.35 2.55 2.04
CA GLY A 15 -4.84 2.71 0.67
C GLY A 15 -5.89 3.82 0.53
N LEU A 16 -6.80 3.94 1.49
CA LEU A 16 -7.79 5.03 1.53
C LEU A 16 -7.11 6.40 1.60
N PHE A 17 -6.11 6.56 2.47
CA PHE A 17 -5.35 7.80 2.58
C PHE A 17 -4.60 8.14 1.30
N ALA A 18 -3.96 7.15 0.66
CA ALA A 18 -3.29 7.34 -0.63
C ALA A 18 -4.29 7.79 -1.72
N LEU A 19 -5.49 7.21 -1.74
CA LEU A 19 -6.54 7.57 -2.69
C LEU A 19 -7.02 9.01 -2.49
N LEU A 20 -7.28 9.41 -1.24
CA LEU A 20 -7.67 10.78 -0.90
C LEU A 20 -6.56 11.78 -1.25
N TRP A 21 -5.31 11.43 -1.01
CA TRP A 21 -4.16 12.25 -1.37
C TRP A 21 -4.03 12.41 -2.88
N GLY A 22 -4.20 11.32 -3.64
CA GLY A 22 -4.17 11.38 -5.09
C GLY A 22 -5.32 12.21 -5.69
N LEU A 23 -6.52 12.13 -5.10
CA LEU A 23 -7.64 13.02 -5.46
C LEU A 23 -7.31 14.49 -5.20
N TRP A 24 -6.69 14.79 -4.06
CA TRP A 24 -6.22 16.13 -3.73
C TRP A 24 -5.19 16.64 -4.75
N ASP A 25 -4.23 15.81 -5.14
CA ASP A 25 -3.25 16.15 -6.19
C ASP A 25 -3.95 16.42 -7.54
N LEU A 26 -4.96 15.63 -7.92
CA LEU A 26 -5.75 15.91 -9.14
C LEU A 26 -6.50 17.25 -9.05
N VAL A 27 -7.06 17.60 -7.89
CA VAL A 27 -7.68 18.92 -7.68
C VAL A 27 -6.65 20.03 -7.86
N ASN A 28 -5.46 19.88 -7.29
CA ASN A 28 -4.38 20.86 -7.49
C ASN A 28 -3.98 20.95 -8.97
N ALA A 29 -3.90 19.82 -9.68
CA ALA A 29 -3.64 19.82 -11.12
C ALA A 29 -4.70 20.64 -11.87
N VAL A 30 -6.00 20.48 -11.56
CA VAL A 30 -7.05 21.30 -12.16
C VAL A 30 -6.88 22.79 -11.83
N LEU A 31 -6.53 23.14 -10.59
CA LEU A 31 -6.30 24.53 -10.20
C LEU A 31 -5.12 25.16 -10.96
N PHE A 32 -4.02 24.43 -11.13
CA PHE A 32 -2.90 24.85 -11.97
C PHE A 32 -3.29 24.98 -13.45
N TYR A 33 -4.13 24.08 -13.97
CA TYR A 33 -4.63 24.16 -15.34
C TYR A 33 -5.52 25.39 -15.57
N THR A 34 -6.33 25.77 -14.58
CA THR A 34 -7.18 26.97 -14.64
C THR A 34 -6.43 28.29 -14.40
N ASP A 35 -5.10 28.25 -14.31
CA ASP A 35 -4.24 29.41 -14.08
C ASP A 35 -4.52 30.15 -12.75
N TYR A 36 -5.19 29.46 -11.81
CA TYR A 36 -5.43 29.96 -10.46
C TYR A 36 -4.11 30.18 -9.70
N PHE A 37 -3.14 29.31 -9.95
CA PHE A 37 -1.76 29.47 -9.52
C PHE A 37 -0.91 29.93 -10.71
N ARG A 38 -0.65 31.23 -10.76
CA ARG A 38 -0.03 31.98 -11.87
C ARG A 38 1.46 31.68 -12.12
N ASN A 39 1.93 30.45 -11.85
CA ASN A 39 3.33 30.04 -11.96
C ASN A 39 3.52 28.86 -12.94
N PRO A 40 4.63 28.83 -13.70
CA PRO A 40 4.66 28.16 -15.00
C PRO A 40 5.08 26.69 -14.96
N ASP A 41 4.33 25.90 -15.73
CA ASP A 41 4.72 24.73 -16.53
C ASP A 41 5.18 23.41 -15.87
N MET A 42 5.85 23.41 -14.71
CA MET A 42 6.26 22.14 -14.08
C MET A 42 5.25 21.60 -13.04
N SER A 43 4.42 22.46 -12.46
CA SER A 43 3.53 22.07 -11.36
C SER A 43 2.35 21.21 -11.84
N PHE A 44 1.69 21.56 -12.95
CA PHE A 44 0.52 20.82 -13.45
C PHE A 44 0.80 19.33 -13.72
N ARG A 45 1.83 19.06 -14.54
CA ARG A 45 2.17 17.68 -14.95
C ARG A 45 2.59 16.83 -13.75
N PHE A 46 3.29 17.44 -12.80
CA PHE A 46 3.68 16.79 -11.56
C PHE A 46 2.45 16.33 -10.77
N TYR A 47 1.54 17.25 -10.44
CA TYR A 47 0.33 16.92 -9.67
C TYR A 47 -0.61 15.97 -10.42
N LEU A 48 -0.70 16.08 -11.75
CA LEU A 48 -1.50 15.18 -12.55
C LEU A 48 -0.97 13.75 -12.48
N ILE A 49 0.33 13.54 -12.73
CA ILE A 49 0.94 12.21 -12.73
C ILE A 49 0.93 11.62 -11.32
N TYR A 50 1.36 12.38 -10.31
CA TYR A 50 1.37 11.91 -8.92
C TYR A 50 -0.03 11.60 -8.41
N GLY A 51 -1.03 12.41 -8.76
CA GLY A 51 -2.42 12.16 -8.40
C GLY A 51 -2.92 10.81 -8.92
N TRP A 52 -2.69 10.52 -10.21
CA TRP A 52 -3.04 9.23 -10.79
C TRP A 52 -2.29 8.05 -10.18
N VAL A 53 -0.98 8.20 -9.94
CA VAL A 53 -0.16 7.16 -9.29
C VAL A 53 -0.69 6.85 -7.88
N ASN A 54 -0.95 7.88 -7.07
CA ASN A 54 -1.49 7.73 -5.72
C ASN A 54 -2.88 7.08 -5.72
N ILE A 55 -3.75 7.43 -6.67
CA ILE A 55 -5.07 6.77 -6.82
C ILE A 55 -4.90 5.29 -7.18
N ILE A 56 -4.03 4.95 -8.13
CA ILE A 56 -3.80 3.56 -8.53
C ILE A 56 -3.25 2.74 -7.34
N ILE A 57 -2.27 3.27 -6.61
CA ILE A 57 -1.70 2.63 -5.43
C ILE A 57 -2.78 2.45 -4.35
N GLY A 58 -3.55 3.50 -4.07
CA GLY A 58 -4.63 3.46 -3.09
C GLY A 58 -5.69 2.42 -3.42
N LEU A 59 -6.13 2.37 -4.69
CA LEU A 59 -7.07 1.35 -5.18
C LEU A 59 -6.50 -0.06 -5.07
N LEU A 60 -5.21 -0.24 -5.38
CA LEU A 60 -4.55 -1.55 -5.28
C LEU A 60 -4.50 -2.03 -3.83
N PHE A 61 -4.21 -1.14 -2.88
CA PHE A 61 -4.17 -1.47 -1.45
C PHE A 61 -5.58 -1.78 -0.89
N ILE A 62 -6.62 -1.09 -1.39
CA ILE A 62 -8.01 -1.38 -0.99
C ILE A 62 -8.49 -2.71 -1.60
N ARG A 63 -8.23 -2.92 -2.89
CA ARG A 63 -8.78 -4.04 -3.68
C ARG A 63 -8.02 -5.34 -3.46
N ALA A 64 -6.70 -5.27 -3.31
CA ALA A 64 -5.79 -6.40 -3.21
C ALA A 64 -4.81 -6.28 -2.03
N PRO A 65 -5.28 -6.08 -0.78
CA PRO A 65 -4.41 -6.02 0.39
C PRO A 65 -3.66 -7.34 0.63
N TRP A 66 -4.20 -8.46 0.14
CA TRP A 66 -3.57 -9.77 0.26
C TRP A 66 -2.19 -9.83 -0.38
N LEU A 67 -1.89 -9.05 -1.43
CA LEU A 67 -0.55 -9.04 -2.05
C LEU A 67 0.53 -8.60 -1.04
N LEU A 68 0.24 -7.60 -0.22
CA LEU A 68 1.15 -7.12 0.82
C LEU A 68 1.14 -8.01 2.05
N VAL A 69 -0.02 -8.57 2.41
CA VAL A 69 -0.16 -9.51 3.52
C VAL A 69 0.63 -10.78 3.23
N ASP A 70 0.47 -11.36 2.04
CA ASP A 70 1.17 -12.58 1.64
C ASP A 70 2.67 -12.32 1.52
N PHE A 71 3.09 -11.17 0.99
CA PHE A 71 4.51 -10.80 0.99
C PHE A 71 5.09 -10.67 2.41
N ALA A 72 4.37 -10.05 3.34
CA ALA A 72 4.83 -9.84 4.72
C ALA A 72 4.85 -11.13 5.56
N TYR A 73 3.96 -12.07 5.28
CA TYR A 73 3.82 -13.32 6.03
C TYR A 73 4.41 -14.55 5.32
N ALA A 74 4.84 -14.44 4.06
CA ALA A 74 5.42 -15.56 3.28
C ALA A 74 6.61 -16.23 3.96
N ASN A 75 7.40 -15.49 4.75
CA ASN A 75 8.56 -16.06 5.44
C ASN A 75 8.22 -16.67 6.80
N LYS A 76 7.05 -16.36 7.38
CA LYS A 76 6.69 -16.82 8.71
C LYS A 76 6.36 -18.31 8.75
N ASP A 77 5.81 -18.82 7.64
CA ASP A 77 5.55 -20.25 7.46
C ASP A 77 6.87 -21.06 7.35
N ILE A 78 7.95 -20.45 6.84
CA ILE A 78 9.27 -21.09 6.69
C ILE A 78 9.97 -21.20 8.06
N ASP A 79 9.87 -20.16 8.89
CA ASP A 79 10.53 -20.14 10.20
C ASP A 79 9.87 -21.12 11.18
N ASP A 80 8.53 -21.22 11.20
CA ASP A 80 7.80 -22.14 12.10
C ASP A 80 7.99 -23.63 11.72
N GLU A 81 8.19 -23.95 10.45
CA GLU A 81 8.49 -25.31 9.97
C GLU A 81 9.89 -25.76 10.43
N SER A 82 10.89 -24.88 10.31
CA SER A 82 12.27 -25.15 10.76
C SER A 82 12.40 -25.34 12.29
N VAL A 83 11.57 -24.66 13.07
CA VAL A 83 11.55 -24.81 14.55
C VAL A 83 10.91 -26.13 14.97
N ASN A 84 9.90 -26.61 14.24
CA ASN A 84 9.29 -27.92 14.51
C ASN A 84 10.18 -29.08 14.06
N GLU A 85 10.90 -28.94 12.95
CA GLU A 85 11.84 -29.97 12.48
C GLU A 85 13.01 -30.17 13.46
N ASN A 86 13.56 -29.07 14.00
CA ASN A 86 14.60 -29.14 15.03
C ASN A 86 14.10 -29.75 16.36
N LYS A 87 12.86 -29.47 16.78
CA LYS A 87 12.25 -30.10 17.96
C LYS A 87 11.94 -31.59 17.75
N ALA A 88 11.60 -32.00 16.53
CA ALA A 88 11.36 -33.41 16.20
C ALA A 88 12.67 -34.21 16.19
N ALA A 89 13.76 -33.60 15.71
CA ALA A 89 15.10 -34.21 15.72
C ALA A 89 15.69 -34.34 17.14
N GLU A 90 15.38 -33.40 18.05
CA GLU A 90 15.85 -33.45 19.45
C GLU A 90 15.13 -34.52 20.29
N ASN A 91 13.93 -34.97 19.89
CA ASN A 91 13.12 -35.95 20.63
C ASN A 91 13.23 -37.39 20.10
N ASN A 92 14.06 -37.65 19.10
CA ASN A 92 14.30 -39.00 18.56
C ASN A 92 15.78 -39.39 18.78
N PRO A 93 16.14 -39.98 19.95
CA PRO A 93 17.47 -40.51 20.21
C PRO A 93 17.80 -41.78 19.42
#